data_AF-A0A497FPK1-F1
#
_entry.id   AF-A0A497FPK1-F1
#
_cell.length_a   1.000
_cell.length_b   1.000
_cell.length_c   1.000
_cell.angle_alpha   90.00
_cell.angle_beta   90.00
_cell.angle_gamma   90.00
#
_symmetry.space_group_name_H-M   'P 1'
#
loop_
_entity.id
_entity.type
_entity.pdbx_description
1 polymer ?
#
loop_
_entity_poly.entity_id
_entity_poly.type
_entity_poly.pdbx_seq_one_letter_code
_entity_poly.pdbx_strand_id
1 'polypeptide(L)'
;MANRPILKIALLYCDRALRLCKTARELVAKGDHEKAAEICLYVSTLCIKSPNPICHKESELCRASAEARLRKEIELAEKLCRESRRICPKNYEIKGL
;
A
#
# COMPACT_ATOMS: atom_id res chain seq x y z
N MET A 1 22.38 -12.83 -10.27
CA MET A 1 21.20 -13.68 -10.53
C MET A 1 20.26 -13.58 -9.33
N ALA A 2 19.06 -13.01 -9.48
CA ALA A 2 18.13 -12.90 -8.37
C ALA A 2 17.74 -14.30 -7.86
N ASN A 3 17.86 -14.54 -6.55
CA ASN A 3 17.62 -15.83 -5.94
C ASN A 3 16.13 -16.21 -6.15
N ARG A 4 15.86 -17.25 -6.96
CA ARG A 4 14.52 -17.69 -7.40
C ARG A 4 13.47 -17.82 -6.26
N PRO A 5 13.82 -18.23 -5.02
CA PRO A 5 12.88 -18.27 -3.90
C PRO A 5 12.42 -16.88 -3.42
N ILE A 6 13.31 -15.89 -3.41
CA ILE A 6 13.03 -14.53 -2.94
C ILE A 6 11.96 -13.87 -3.80
N LEU A 7 12.04 -14.08 -5.12
CA LEU A 7 11.04 -13.57 -6.07
C LEU A 7 9.65 -14.18 -5.84
N LYS A 8 9.55 -15.48 -5.56
CA LYS A 8 8.25 -16.13 -5.28
C LYS A 8 7.59 -15.57 -4.02
N ILE A 9 8.39 -15.36 -2.97
CA ILE A 9 7.91 -14.78 -1.70
C ILE A 9 7.47 -13.32 -1.91
N ALA A 10 8.24 -12.54 -2.65
CA ALA A 10 7.88 -11.16 -2.98
C ALA A 10 6.56 -11.08 -3.76
N LEU A 11 6.31 -11.99 -4.70
CA LEU A 11 5.04 -12.08 -5.43
C LEU A 11 3.86 -12.42 -4.51
N LEU A 12 4.05 -13.35 -3.57
CA LEU A 12 3.02 -13.70 -2.57
C LEU A 12 2.67 -12.48 -1.69
N TYR A 13 3.68 -11.75 -1.22
CA TYR A 13 3.47 -10.53 -0.45
C TYR A 13 2.79 -9.44 -1.28
N CYS A 14 3.12 -9.32 -2.55
CA CYS A 14 2.50 -8.36 -3.45
C CYS A 14 1.01 -8.66 -3.66
N ASP A 15 0.61 -9.91 -3.96
CA ASP A 15 -0.82 -10.28 -4.08
C ASP A 15 -1.58 -9.97 -2.79
N ARG A 16 -1.00 -10.31 -1.63
CA ARG A 16 -1.61 -10.01 -0.33
C ARG A 16 -1.74 -8.50 -0.10
N ALA A 17 -0.70 -7.73 -0.41
CA ALA A 17 -0.69 -6.27 -0.29
C ALA A 17 -1.76 -5.62 -1.18
N LEU A 18 -1.96 -6.09 -2.41
CA LEU A 18 -2.97 -5.56 -3.33
C LEU A 18 -4.40 -5.79 -2.81
N ARG A 19 -4.71 -6.98 -2.29
CA ARG A 19 -6.02 -7.28 -1.69
C ARG A 19 -6.30 -6.39 -0.49
N LEU A 20 -5.31 -6.23 0.39
CA LEU A 20 -5.41 -5.36 1.56
C LEU A 20 -5.52 -3.89 1.18
N CYS A 21 -4.76 -3.43 0.19
CA CYS A 21 -4.86 -2.08 -0.35
C CYS A 21 -6.28 -1.80 -0.87
N LYS A 22 -6.89 -2.76 -1.58
CA LYS A 22 -8.30 -2.66 -1.99
C LYS A 22 -9.23 -2.49 -0.78
N THR A 23 -9.10 -3.34 0.25
CA THR A 23 -9.89 -3.24 1.48
C THR A 23 -9.69 -1.90 2.20
N ALA A 24 -8.46 -1.39 2.28
CA ALA A 24 -8.18 -0.09 2.87
C ALA A 24 -8.89 1.04 2.11
N ARG A 25 -8.94 0.97 0.77
CA ARG A 25 -9.65 1.95 -0.06
C ARG A 25 -11.16 1.88 0.14
N GLU A 26 -11.72 0.68 0.29
CA GLU A 26 -13.14 0.49 0.63
C GLU A 26 -13.49 1.08 2.00
N LEU A 27 -12.60 0.94 3.00
CA LEU A 27 -12.76 1.56 4.32
C LEU A 27 -12.69 3.09 4.23
N VAL A 28 -11.73 3.64 3.47
CA VAL A 28 -11.66 5.08 3.23
C VAL A 28 -12.95 5.59 2.59
N ALA A 29 -13.51 4.88 1.61
CA ALA A 29 -14.78 5.25 0.98
C ALA A 29 -15.98 5.24 1.96
N LYS A 30 -15.89 4.51 3.07
CA LYS A 30 -16.87 4.47 4.15
C LYS A 30 -16.59 5.48 5.27
N GLY A 31 -15.48 6.22 5.20
CA GLY A 31 -15.03 7.14 6.26
C GLY A 31 -14.24 6.46 7.40
N ASP A 32 -13.98 5.15 7.32
CA ASP A 32 -13.25 4.38 8.33
C ASP A 32 -11.72 4.59 8.21
N HIS A 33 -11.26 5.83 8.41
CA HIS A 33 -9.87 6.21 8.16
C HIS A 33 -8.85 5.55 9.11
N GLU A 34 -9.22 5.32 10.37
CA GLU A 34 -8.34 4.70 11.37
C GLU A 34 -8.05 3.23 11.03
N LYS A 35 -9.10 2.45 10.76
CA LYS A 35 -8.96 1.06 10.29
C LYS A 35 -8.22 0.97 8.96
N ALA A 36 -8.49 1.91 8.04
CA ALA A 36 -7.73 1.98 6.79
C ALA A 36 -6.23 2.24 7.05
N ALA A 37 -5.89 3.05 8.05
CA ALA A 37 -4.51 3.33 8.41
C ALA A 37 -3.78 2.07 8.91
N GLU A 38 -4.41 1.27 9.77
CA GLU A 38 -3.83 0.00 10.25
C GLU A 38 -3.49 -0.94 9.09
N ILE A 39 -4.41 -1.06 8.13
CA ILE A 39 -4.18 -1.88 6.93
C ILE A 39 -3.05 -1.27 6.07
N CYS A 40 -3.03 0.04 5.86
CA CYS A 40 -1.97 0.72 5.10
C CYS A 40 -0.58 0.54 5.74
N LEU A 41 -0.48 0.59 7.08
CA LEU A 41 0.76 0.28 7.79
C LEU A 41 1.21 -1.14 7.49
N TYR A 42 0.32 -2.11 7.61
CA TYR A 42 0.65 -3.50 7.33
C TYR A 42 1.06 -3.71 5.86
N VAL A 43 0.33 -3.11 4.90
CA VAL A 43 0.69 -3.10 3.48
C VAL A 43 2.10 -2.56 3.26
N SER A 44 2.49 -1.47 3.94
CA SER A 44 3.85 -0.93 3.81
C SER A 44 4.94 -1.95 4.19
N THR A 45 4.68 -2.78 5.21
CA THR A 45 5.61 -3.85 5.63
C THR A 45 5.71 -5.00 4.63
N LEU A 46 4.71 -5.17 3.76
CA LEU A 46 4.73 -6.15 2.68
C LEU A 46 5.44 -5.58 1.44
N CYS A 47 5.13 -4.34 1.04
CA CYS A 47 5.71 -3.70 -0.13
C CYS A 47 7.23 -3.52 -0.02
N ILE A 48 7.75 -3.19 1.17
CA ILE A 48 9.20 -3.03 1.41
C ILE A 48 10.00 -4.34 1.20
N LYS A 49 9.34 -5.51 1.24
CA LYS A 49 10.00 -6.81 1.02
C LYS A 49 10.22 -7.14 -0.46
N SER A 50 9.69 -6.31 -1.37
CA SER A 50 9.95 -6.43 -2.80
C SER A 50 11.42 -6.07 -3.11
N PRO A 51 12.09 -6.76 -4.04
CA PRO A 51 13.42 -6.37 -4.50
C PRO A 51 13.39 -5.13 -5.42
N ASN A 52 12.22 -4.65 -5.84
CA ASN A 52 12.08 -3.48 -6.69
C ASN A 52 12.14 -2.18 -5.85
N PRO A 53 13.09 -1.25 -6.11
CA PRO A 53 13.20 0.02 -5.38
C PRO A 53 11.94 0.89 -5.43
N ILE A 54 11.15 0.80 -6.51
CA ILE A 54 9.88 1.53 -6.63
C ILE A 54 8.90 1.10 -5.53
N CYS A 55 8.87 -0.19 -5.19
CA CYS A 55 8.03 -0.72 -4.11
C CYS A 55 8.51 -0.26 -2.72
N HIS A 56 9.80 0.08 -2.57
CA HIS A 56 10.30 0.67 -1.33
C HIS A 56 9.76 2.08 -1.18
N LYS A 57 9.81 2.87 -2.26
CA LYS A 57 9.24 4.22 -2.27
C LYS A 57 7.73 4.22 -2.04
N GLU A 58 7.03 3.30 -2.69
CA GLU A 58 5.60 3.04 -2.48
C GLU A 58 5.32 2.74 -0.99
N SER A 59 6.14 1.91 -0.35
CA SER A 59 5.97 1.55 1.06
C SER A 59 6.11 2.76 2.00
N GLU A 60 7.04 3.69 1.72
CA GLU A 60 7.19 4.93 2.47
C GLU A 60 5.93 5.79 2.36
N LEU A 61 5.40 5.95 1.13
CA LEU A 61 4.18 6.72 0.88
C LEU A 61 2.95 6.07 1.53
N CYS A 62 2.84 4.74 1.50
CA CYS A 62 1.78 4.01 2.21
C CYS A 62 1.83 4.24 3.72
N ARG A 63 3.03 4.22 4.31
CA ARG A 63 3.23 4.49 5.74
C ARG A 63 2.89 5.92 6.11
N ALA A 64 3.41 6.89 5.36
CA ALA A 64 3.10 8.30 5.56
C ALA A 64 1.60 8.58 5.40
N SER A 65 0.94 7.96 4.43
CA SER A 65 -0.51 8.05 4.26
C SER A 65 -1.23 7.53 5.50
N ALA A 66 -0.82 6.38 6.05
CA ALA A 66 -1.42 5.82 7.26
C ALA A 66 -1.22 6.73 8.48
N GLU A 67 -0.01 7.23 8.71
CA GLU A 67 0.29 8.14 9.81
C GLU A 67 -0.53 9.44 9.72
N ALA A 68 -0.71 9.99 8.52
CA ALA A 68 -1.57 11.15 8.30
C ALA A 68 -3.04 10.83 8.63
N ARG A 69 -3.54 9.62 8.30
CA ARG A 69 -4.91 9.20 8.69
C ARG A 69 -5.07 9.14 10.20
N LEU A 70 -4.11 8.56 10.91
CA LEU A 70 -4.12 8.48 12.38
C LEU A 70 -4.08 9.86 13.03
N ARG A 71 -3.40 10.83 12.40
CA ARG A 71 -3.38 12.24 12.80
C ARG A 71 -4.61 13.05 12.37
N LYS A 72 -5.58 12.42 11.70
CA LYS A 72 -6.77 13.07 11.11
C LYS A 72 -6.44 14.11 10.02
N GLU A 73 -5.25 14.05 9.44
CA GLU A 73 -4.80 14.87 8.30
C GLU A 73 -5.30 14.23 6.98
N ILE A 74 -6.63 14.18 6.78
CA ILE A 74 -7.26 13.33 5.74
C ILE A 74 -6.86 13.73 4.31
N GLU A 75 -6.80 15.02 4.00
CA GLU A 75 -6.41 15.50 2.67
C GLU A 75 -4.97 15.10 2.31
N LEU A 76 -4.04 15.24 3.26
CA LEU A 76 -2.66 14.82 3.10
C LEU A 76 -2.58 13.31 2.91
N ALA A 77 -3.30 12.55 3.73
CA ALA A 77 -3.35 11.10 3.63
C ALA A 77 -3.84 10.63 2.25
N GLU A 78 -4.86 11.29 1.69
CA GLU A 78 -5.35 10.99 0.34
C GLU A 78 -4.36 11.35 -0.76
N LYS A 79 -3.68 12.49 -0.64
CA LYS A 79 -2.61 12.89 -1.56
C LYS A 79 -1.51 11.82 -1.60
N LEU A 80 -1.01 11.41 -0.43
CA LEU A 80 0.01 10.37 -0.29
C LEU A 80 -0.47 9.02 -0.82
N CYS A 81 -1.73 8.65 -0.56
CA CYS A 81 -2.32 7.41 -1.07
C CYS A 81 -2.45 7.42 -2.61
N ARG A 82 -2.84 8.55 -3.22
CA ARG A 82 -2.86 8.72 -4.68
C ARG A 82 -1.47 8.60 -5.28
N GLU A 83 -0.47 9.23 -4.65
CA GLU A 83 0.92 9.19 -5.11
C GLU A 83 1.49 7.77 -5.05
N SER A 84 1.28 7.06 -3.93
CA SER A 84 1.68 5.65 -3.79
C SER A 84 1.09 4.77 -4.89
N ARG A 85 -0.22 4.90 -5.15
CA ARG A 85 -0.91 4.14 -6.21
C ARG A 85 -0.39 4.45 -7.61
N ARG A 86 0.04 5.69 -7.86
CA ARG A 86 0.57 6.11 -9.16
C ARG A 86 1.91 5.44 -9.48
N ILE A 87 2.74 5.19 -8.46
CA ILE A 87 4.06 4.56 -8.64
C ILE A 87 4.04 3.04 -8.49
N CYS A 88 3.02 2.48 -7.83
CA CYS A 88 2.87 1.04 -7.66
C CYS A 88 2.75 0.33 -9.02
N PRO A 89 3.70 -0.57 -9.38
CA PRO A 89 3.71 -1.24 -10.69
C PRO A 89 2.53 -2.16 -10.94
N LYS A 90 1.79 -2.56 -9.89
CA LYS A 90 0.66 -3.51 -9.97
C LYS A 90 -0.66 -2.92 -9.49
N ASN A 91 -0.73 -1.60 -9.30
CA ASN A 91 -1.98 -0.95 -8.89
C ASN A 91 -3.13 -1.17 -9.90
N TYR A 92 -2.80 -1.36 -11.19
CA TYR A 92 -3.78 -1.69 -12.23
C TYR A 92 -4.54 -3.02 -12.00
N GLU A 93 -4.01 -3.92 -11.16
CA GLU A 93 -4.66 -5.20 -10.83
C GLU A 93 -5.84 -5.00 -9.86
N ILE A 94 -5.90 -3.86 -9.16
CA ILE A 94 -7.01 -3.52 -8.26
C ILE A 94 -8.16 -2.94 -9.09
N LYS A 95 -9.11 -3.79 -9.45
CA LYS A 95 -10.35 -3.37 -10.12
C LYS A 95 -11.36 -2.77 -9.14
N GLY A 96 -12.02 -1.68 -9.55
CA GLY A 96 -13.29 -1.25 -8.99
C GLY A 96 -13.27 -0.14 -7.93
N LEU A 97 -12.16 0.58 -7.75
CA LEU A 97 -12.06 1.82 -6.97
C LEU A 97 -10.94 2.69 -7.52
#